data_AF-A0A0E0MDL7-F1
#
_entry.id   AF-A0A0E0MDL7-F1
#
_cell.length_a   1.000
_cell.length_b   1.000
_cell.length_c   1.000
_cell.angle_alpha   90.00
_cell.angle_beta   90.00
_cell.angle_gamma   90.00
#
_symmetry.space_group_name_H-M   'P 1'
#
loop_
_entity.id
_entity.type
_entity.pdbx_description
1 polymer ?
#
loop_
_entity_poly.entity_id
_entity_poly.type
_entity_poly.pdbx_seq_one_letter_code
_entity_poly.pdbx_strand_id
1 'polypeptide(L)'
;MDIEDTARVNLWFRHALLHKAQFLQLDVGYYRPVLIDEMSLVSRHLTRLQLKNIRLKDSFLDFSSCPALEHLVFESCKFDCAKISSSSAKRLSITKSYFSKTSRVRIAIPSLVSLQLDGFYDRTPVLETMPLLVDAFVRVLYCSKDFCSQSDSGDCGRENCQPCYGIKDNNCVLLEGLSEAKTLVLINKFGSFIFKRDLKWCPTFTKLKTLLLNEYWCVPDDFSLLACILQHAPVLENLILQIFSKEIEILEGYDNDQYKVEEDKDEDSYEDEEENA
;
A
#
# COMPACT_ATOMS: atom_id res chain seq x y z
N MET A 1 -22.61 -3.69 -10.10
CA MET A 1 -22.95 -2.27 -10.09
C MET A 1 -22.94 -1.81 -11.52
N ASP A 2 -24.05 -1.23 -11.98
CA ASP A 2 -24.18 -0.74 -13.35
C ASP A 2 -23.63 0.70 -13.47
N ILE A 3 -23.68 1.26 -14.69
CA ILE A 3 -23.24 2.62 -14.99
C ILE A 3 -24.14 3.65 -14.28
N GLU A 4 -25.42 3.34 -14.08
CA GLU A 4 -26.38 4.25 -13.45
C GLU A 4 -26.09 4.43 -11.96
N ASP A 5 -25.76 3.35 -11.25
CA ASP A 5 -25.36 3.37 -9.84
C ASP A 5 -24.12 4.24 -9.63
N THR A 6 -23.15 4.14 -10.55
CA THR A 6 -21.93 4.97 -10.51
C THR A 6 -22.26 6.46 -10.71
N ALA A 7 -23.15 6.78 -11.65
CA ALA A 7 -23.60 8.15 -11.87
C ALA A 7 -24.35 8.72 -10.65
N ARG A 8 -25.20 7.91 -10.01
CA ARG A 8 -25.95 8.29 -8.80
C ARG A 8 -25.02 8.58 -7.62
N VAL A 9 -24.04 7.71 -7.37
CA VAL A 9 -23.03 7.91 -6.32
C VAL A 9 -22.27 9.23 -6.53
N ASN A 10 -21.82 9.49 -7.75
CA ASN A 10 -21.13 10.75 -8.09
C ASN A 10 -22.02 11.97 -7.86
N LEU A 11 -23.31 11.88 -8.19
CA LEU A 11 -24.28 12.95 -7.98
C LEU A 11 -24.51 13.22 -6.49
N TRP A 12 -24.71 12.18 -5.68
CA TRP A 12 -24.87 12.31 -4.22
C TRP A 12 -23.62 12.90 -3.57
N PHE A 13 -22.45 12.45 -4.02
CA PHE A 13 -21.17 12.94 -3.53
C PHE A 13 -21.01 14.45 -3.80
N ARG A 14 -21.28 14.90 -5.04
CA ARG A 14 -21.29 16.34 -5.38
C ARG A 14 -22.33 17.12 -4.58
N HIS A 15 -23.52 16.56 -4.42
CA HIS A 15 -24.60 17.19 -3.67
C HIS A 15 -24.20 17.41 -2.20
N ALA A 16 -23.53 16.46 -1.57
CA ALA A 16 -23.03 16.62 -0.20
C ALA A 16 -22.02 17.79 -0.09
N LEU A 17 -21.12 17.93 -1.07
CA LEU A 17 -20.14 19.03 -1.10
C LEU A 17 -20.82 20.40 -1.30
N LEU A 18 -21.83 20.46 -2.19
CA LEU A 18 -22.63 21.67 -2.42
C LEU A 18 -23.34 22.13 -1.14
N HIS A 19 -23.82 21.18 -0.33
CA HIS A 19 -24.47 21.43 0.94
C HIS A 19 -23.49 21.56 2.13
N LYS A 20 -22.22 21.85 1.85
CA LYS A 20 -21.20 22.20 2.86
C LYS A 20 -20.98 21.09 3.90
N ALA A 21 -21.14 19.83 3.50
CA ALA A 21 -20.87 18.70 4.37
C ALA A 21 -19.44 18.79 4.93
N GLN A 22 -19.32 18.69 6.25
CA GLN A 22 -18.02 18.68 6.94
C GLN A 22 -17.44 17.27 7.05
N PHE A 23 -18.32 16.27 7.05
CA PHE A 23 -17.96 14.87 7.07
C PHE A 23 -18.66 14.18 5.91
N LEU A 24 -17.90 13.47 5.09
CA LEU A 24 -18.42 12.68 3.98
C LEU A 24 -17.85 11.28 4.06
N GLN A 25 -18.75 10.31 4.24
CA GLN A 25 -18.43 8.90 4.17
C GLN A 25 -19.17 8.29 2.98
N LEU A 26 -18.44 7.52 2.17
CA LEU A 26 -18.99 6.74 1.09
C LEU A 26 -18.51 5.29 1.25
N ASP A 27 -19.48 4.40 1.43
CA ASP A 27 -19.26 2.96 1.59
C ASP A 27 -20.07 2.23 0.53
N VAL A 28 -19.37 1.54 -0.37
CA VAL A 28 -19.96 0.83 -1.49
C VAL A 28 -19.89 -0.67 -1.21
N GLY A 29 -21.02 -1.37 -1.35
CA GLY A 29 -21.08 -2.81 -1.09
C GLY A 29 -20.11 -3.65 -1.94
N TYR A 30 -19.78 -4.84 -1.42
CA TYR A 30 -18.65 -5.71 -1.78
C TYR A 30 -18.56 -6.25 -3.22
N TYR A 31 -19.47 -5.91 -4.12
CA TYR A 31 -19.55 -6.63 -5.39
C TYR A 31 -18.54 -6.14 -6.43
N ARG A 32 -18.28 -4.81 -6.53
CA ARG A 32 -17.20 -4.19 -7.35
C ARG A 32 -16.89 -2.75 -6.89
N PRO A 33 -15.62 -2.31 -6.90
CA PRO A 33 -15.27 -0.93 -6.60
C PRO A 33 -15.93 0.07 -7.55
N VAL A 34 -16.55 1.12 -6.99
CA VAL A 34 -17.14 2.23 -7.77
C VAL A 34 -16.07 3.17 -8.25
N LEU A 35 -16.22 3.66 -9.48
CA LEU A 35 -15.40 4.73 -10.00
C LEU A 35 -15.99 6.09 -9.59
N ILE A 36 -15.24 6.86 -8.81
CA ILE A 36 -15.58 8.28 -8.61
C ILE A 36 -15.02 9.06 -9.80
N ASP A 37 -15.86 9.94 -10.36
CA ASP A 37 -15.57 10.77 -11.53
C ASP A 37 -14.29 11.60 -11.32
N GLU A 38 -13.60 11.88 -12.42
CA GLU A 38 -12.26 12.46 -12.49
C GLU A 38 -12.21 13.96 -12.13
N MET A 39 -13.17 14.46 -11.36
CA MET A 39 -13.18 15.86 -10.93
C MET A 39 -12.49 16.03 -9.59
N SER A 40 -11.61 17.02 -9.51
CA SER A 40 -10.92 17.39 -8.29
C SER A 40 -11.91 17.77 -7.18
N LEU A 41 -11.63 17.31 -5.97
CA LEU A 41 -12.47 17.59 -4.81
C LEU A 41 -12.31 19.06 -4.40
N VAL A 42 -13.38 19.84 -4.48
CA VAL A 42 -13.39 21.25 -4.05
C VAL A 42 -14.38 21.44 -2.92
N SER A 43 -13.88 21.74 -1.71
CA SER A 43 -14.73 22.08 -0.57
C SER A 43 -13.97 22.88 0.49
N ARG A 44 -14.55 24.00 0.94
CA ARG A 44 -14.01 24.79 2.06
C ARG A 44 -14.49 24.31 3.43
N HIS A 45 -15.38 23.33 3.47
CA HIS A 45 -16.05 22.88 4.69
C HIS A 45 -15.72 21.45 5.06
N LEU A 46 -15.29 20.62 4.09
CA LEU A 46 -15.00 19.22 4.33
C LEU A 46 -13.76 19.10 5.24
N THR A 47 -13.96 18.51 6.42
CA THR A 47 -12.94 18.25 7.43
C THR A 47 -12.51 16.79 7.47
N ARG A 48 -13.39 15.87 7.06
CA ARG A 48 -13.13 14.43 7.05
C ARG A 48 -13.76 13.75 5.85
N LEU A 49 -12.95 12.98 5.13
CA LEU A 49 -13.36 12.14 4.02
C LEU A 49 -13.06 10.68 4.36
N GLN A 50 -14.06 9.81 4.22
CA GLN A 50 -13.91 8.37 4.39
C GLN A 50 -14.47 7.63 3.19
N LEU A 51 -13.62 6.87 2.50
CA LEU A 51 -14.02 6.09 1.33
C LEU A 51 -13.74 4.62 1.59
N LYS A 52 -14.73 3.78 1.31
CA LYS A 52 -14.63 2.35 1.45
C LYS A 52 -15.07 1.63 0.20
N ASN A 53 -14.27 0.65 -0.23
CA ASN A 53 -14.51 -0.16 -1.44
C ASN A 53 -14.59 0.68 -2.72
N ILE A 54 -13.70 1.66 -2.89
CA ILE A 54 -13.74 2.62 -4.01
C ILE A 54 -12.51 2.52 -4.89
N ARG A 55 -12.70 2.68 -6.20
CA ARG A 55 -11.62 2.83 -7.18
C ARG A 55 -11.33 4.31 -7.42
N LEU A 56 -10.12 4.72 -7.09
CA LEU A 56 -9.66 6.11 -7.07
C LEU A 56 -8.67 6.33 -8.21
N LYS A 57 -8.86 7.42 -8.95
CA LYS A 57 -7.98 7.86 -10.06
C LYS A 57 -7.27 9.15 -9.71
N ASP A 58 -6.26 9.50 -10.50
CA ASP A 58 -5.35 10.64 -10.29
C ASP A 58 -6.04 11.94 -9.87
N SER A 59 -7.00 12.43 -10.64
CA SER A 59 -7.59 13.76 -10.42
C SER A 59 -8.43 13.87 -9.14
N PHE A 60 -8.90 12.76 -8.60
CA PHE A 60 -9.68 12.74 -7.35
C PHE A 60 -8.78 12.89 -6.11
N LEU A 61 -7.52 12.46 -6.20
CA LEU A 61 -6.60 12.34 -5.06
C LEU A 61 -5.73 13.59 -4.84
N ASP A 62 -6.04 14.69 -5.53
CA ASP A 62 -5.53 16.02 -5.22
C ASP A 62 -6.53 16.80 -4.36
N PHE A 63 -6.23 16.91 -3.06
CA PHE A 63 -7.03 17.62 -2.07
C PHE A 63 -6.52 19.04 -1.78
N SER A 64 -5.67 19.61 -2.65
CA SER A 64 -5.19 20.99 -2.53
C SER A 64 -6.31 22.04 -2.45
N SER A 65 -7.47 21.74 -3.06
CA SER A 65 -8.68 22.58 -3.05
C SER A 65 -9.60 22.37 -1.84
N CYS A 66 -9.15 21.60 -0.84
CA CYS A 66 -9.88 21.31 0.39
C CYS A 66 -9.13 21.81 1.64
N PRO A 67 -9.10 23.13 1.90
CA PRO A 67 -8.25 23.71 2.95
C PRO A 67 -8.64 23.32 4.38
N ALA A 68 -9.90 22.90 4.61
CA ALA A 68 -10.38 22.48 5.92
C ALA A 68 -10.19 20.97 6.20
N LEU A 69 -9.72 20.20 5.21
CA LEU A 69 -9.65 18.74 5.28
C LEU A 69 -8.52 18.29 6.20
N GLU A 70 -8.85 17.71 7.34
CA GLU A 70 -7.87 17.26 8.33
C GLU A 70 -7.70 15.73 8.34
N HIS A 71 -8.73 14.99 7.93
CA HIS A 71 -8.79 13.53 8.06
C HIS A 71 -9.13 12.83 6.74
N LEU A 72 -8.24 11.94 6.30
CA LEU A 72 -8.41 11.08 5.15
C LEU A 72 -8.41 9.62 5.59
N VAL A 73 -9.46 8.87 5.26
CA VAL A 73 -9.54 7.43 5.52
C VAL A 73 -9.95 6.70 4.24
N PHE A 74 -9.17 5.69 3.88
CA PHE A 74 -9.42 4.79 2.77
C PHE A 74 -9.37 3.34 3.29
N GLU A 75 -10.45 2.60 3.08
CA GLU A 75 -10.56 1.19 3.47
C GLU A 75 -10.93 0.36 2.25
N SER A 76 -10.16 -0.69 1.95
CA SER A 76 -10.46 -1.56 0.81
C SER A 76 -10.58 -0.81 -0.54
N CYS A 77 -9.84 0.28 -0.69
CA CYS A 77 -9.82 1.09 -1.91
C CYS A 77 -8.76 0.59 -2.89
N LYS A 78 -8.97 0.89 -4.18
CA LYS A 78 -7.98 0.67 -5.24
C LYS A 78 -7.46 2.00 -5.77
N PHE A 79 -6.15 2.16 -5.77
CA PHE A 79 -5.46 3.38 -6.19
C PHE A 79 -4.85 3.20 -7.58
N ASP A 80 -5.55 3.69 -8.60
CA ASP A 80 -5.06 3.78 -9.98
C ASP A 80 -4.61 5.23 -10.24
N CYS A 81 -3.54 5.64 -9.55
CA CYS A 81 -3.01 7.00 -9.57
C CYS A 81 -1.48 7.00 -9.45
N ALA A 82 -0.85 8.11 -9.81
CA ALA A 82 0.55 8.40 -9.58
C ALA A 82 0.79 9.05 -8.21
N LYS A 83 -0.17 9.83 -7.69
CA LYS A 83 0.05 10.64 -6.49
C LYS A 83 -1.23 10.87 -5.66
N ILE A 84 -1.07 10.93 -4.34
CA ILE A 84 -2.05 11.43 -3.37
C ILE A 84 -1.46 12.69 -2.75
N SER A 85 -2.16 13.82 -2.79
CA SER A 85 -1.67 15.09 -2.25
C SER A 85 -2.70 15.87 -1.44
N SER A 86 -2.22 16.54 -0.40
CA SER A 86 -3.02 17.48 0.41
C SER A 86 -2.07 18.44 1.13
N SER A 87 -2.51 19.68 1.34
CA SER A 87 -1.79 20.70 2.13
C SER A 87 -2.36 20.89 3.54
N SER A 88 -3.53 20.31 3.81
CA SER A 88 -4.31 20.51 5.04
C SER A 88 -4.46 19.24 5.89
N ALA A 89 -4.39 18.07 5.26
CA ALA A 89 -4.63 16.80 5.95
C ALA A 89 -3.58 16.52 7.02
N LYS A 90 -4.04 16.27 8.24
CA LYS A 90 -3.20 15.94 9.41
C LYS A 90 -3.13 14.45 9.67
N ARG A 91 -4.13 13.70 9.22
CA ARG A 91 -4.25 12.26 9.45
C ARG A 91 -4.62 11.52 8.18
N LEU A 92 -3.83 10.51 7.83
CA LEU A 92 -4.09 9.61 6.71
C LEU A 92 -4.13 8.17 7.22
N SER A 93 -5.20 7.46 6.90
CA SER A 93 -5.34 6.03 7.13
C SER A 93 -5.69 5.32 5.84
N ILE A 94 -4.84 4.41 5.37
CA ILE A 94 -5.10 3.52 4.24
C ILE A 94 -5.02 2.09 4.75
N THR A 95 -6.12 1.35 4.63
CA THR A 95 -6.21 -0.01 5.15
C THR A 95 -6.77 -0.97 4.11
N LYS A 96 -6.30 -2.22 4.11
CA LYS A 96 -6.80 -3.32 3.25
C LYS A 96 -6.88 -2.97 1.76
N SER A 97 -6.00 -2.09 1.28
CA SER A 97 -6.15 -1.40 -0.03
C SER A 97 -5.15 -1.90 -1.09
N TYR A 98 -5.44 -1.62 -2.36
CA TYR A 98 -4.66 -2.10 -3.50
C TYR A 98 -4.00 -0.93 -4.22
N PHE A 99 -2.68 -0.97 -4.36
CA PHE A 99 -1.92 -0.01 -5.16
C PHE A 99 -1.66 -0.53 -6.57
N SER A 100 -1.01 0.28 -7.40
CA SER A 100 -0.62 -0.13 -8.75
C SER A 100 0.39 -1.27 -8.73
N LYS A 101 0.31 -2.16 -9.72
CA LYS A 101 1.29 -3.25 -9.93
C LYS A 101 2.53 -2.77 -10.68
N THR A 102 2.38 -1.72 -11.49
CA THR A 102 3.34 -1.29 -12.51
C THR A 102 4.04 0.03 -12.15
N SER A 103 3.52 0.76 -11.17
CA SER A 103 4.06 2.04 -10.70
C SER A 103 3.91 2.16 -9.20
N ARG A 104 4.74 3.00 -8.56
CA ARG A 104 4.55 3.35 -7.15
C ARG A 104 3.70 4.61 -7.04
N VAL A 105 2.68 4.55 -6.21
CA VAL A 105 1.89 5.74 -5.84
C VAL A 105 2.71 6.58 -4.88
N ARG A 106 2.80 7.88 -5.12
CA ARG A 106 3.48 8.83 -4.23
C ARG A 106 2.50 9.43 -3.24
N ILE A 107 2.81 9.38 -1.95
CA ILE A 107 2.03 10.05 -0.90
C ILE A 107 2.75 11.33 -0.52
N ALA A 108 2.20 12.46 -0.98
CA ALA A 108 2.77 13.80 -0.88
C ALA A 108 1.89 14.69 0.01
N ILE A 109 1.94 14.47 1.32
CA ILE A 109 1.14 15.21 2.31
C ILE A 109 2.06 15.72 3.43
N PRO A 110 2.73 16.87 3.21
CA PRO A 110 3.73 17.38 4.16
C PRO A 110 3.16 17.82 5.51
N SER A 111 1.84 18.02 5.58
CA SER A 111 1.11 18.41 6.79
C SER A 111 0.71 17.23 7.71
N LEU A 112 1.03 15.99 7.33
CA LEU A 112 0.68 14.82 8.14
C LEU A 112 1.37 14.83 9.50
N VAL A 113 0.57 14.57 10.53
CA VAL A 113 0.97 14.33 11.91
C VAL A 113 0.85 12.85 12.26
N SER A 114 -0.12 12.15 11.65
CA SER A 114 -0.34 10.72 11.86
C SER A 114 -0.59 9.98 10.55
N LEU A 115 0.12 8.86 10.38
CA LEU A 115 0.01 7.98 9.21
C LEU A 115 -0.32 6.55 9.64
N GLN A 116 -1.31 5.93 9.01
CA GLN A 116 -1.56 4.50 9.09
C GLN A 116 -1.61 3.91 7.69
N LEU A 117 -0.67 3.02 7.38
CA LEU A 117 -0.68 2.15 6.20
C LEU A 117 -0.78 0.70 6.68
N ASP A 118 -1.98 0.16 6.76
CA ASP A 118 -2.23 -1.15 7.39
C ASP A 118 -2.83 -2.14 6.40
N GLY A 119 -1.97 -3.02 5.89
CA GLY A 119 -2.42 -4.10 5.02
C GLY A 119 -2.72 -3.62 3.61
N PHE A 120 -1.70 -3.35 2.81
CA PHE A 120 -1.87 -3.02 1.40
C PHE A 120 -1.25 -4.07 0.48
N TYR A 121 -1.76 -4.14 -0.74
CA TYR A 121 -1.36 -5.10 -1.77
C TYR A 121 -0.64 -4.40 -2.93
N ASP A 122 0.02 -5.20 -3.76
CA ASP A 122 0.79 -4.76 -4.92
C ASP A 122 2.02 -3.92 -4.55
N ARG A 123 2.33 -2.82 -5.26
CA ARG A 123 3.56 -2.05 -4.99
C ARG A 123 3.39 -1.16 -3.76
N THR A 124 4.39 -1.17 -2.89
CA THR A 124 4.47 -0.24 -1.76
C THR A 124 4.50 1.20 -2.28
N PRO A 125 3.66 2.10 -1.73
CA PRO A 125 3.70 3.51 -2.10
C PRO A 125 4.99 4.18 -1.65
N VAL A 126 5.44 5.20 -2.37
CA VAL A 126 6.53 6.07 -1.95
C VAL A 126 5.99 7.13 -1.01
N LEU A 127 6.58 7.25 0.18
CA LEU A 127 6.32 8.32 1.13
C LEU A 127 7.27 9.47 0.85
N GLU A 128 6.72 10.62 0.46
CA GLU A 128 7.51 11.85 0.43
C GLU A 128 7.74 12.36 1.86
N THR A 129 8.67 13.30 2.03
CA THR A 129 9.03 13.85 3.35
C THR A 129 7.83 14.46 4.08
N MET A 130 7.61 14.02 5.33
CA MET A 130 6.52 14.49 6.19
C MET A 130 7.10 15.20 7.44
N PRO A 131 7.47 16.49 7.36
CA PRO A 131 8.19 17.20 8.42
C PRO A 131 7.45 17.31 9.76
N LEU A 132 6.12 17.17 9.74
CA LEU A 132 5.26 17.28 10.94
C LEU A 132 4.86 15.93 11.53
N LEU A 133 5.36 14.82 10.97
CA LEU A 133 4.95 13.48 11.37
C LEU A 133 5.35 13.20 12.82
N VAL A 134 4.40 12.68 13.61
CA VAL A 134 4.61 12.32 15.02
C VAL A 134 4.47 10.82 15.20
N ASP A 135 3.39 10.24 14.66
CA ASP A 135 3.10 8.81 14.83
C ASP A 135 2.87 8.17 13.46
N ALA A 136 3.52 7.03 13.21
CA ALA A 136 3.21 6.23 12.03
C ALA A 136 3.14 4.74 12.32
N PHE A 137 2.18 4.10 11.66
CA PHE A 137 1.99 2.66 11.63
C PHE A 137 2.08 2.18 10.19
N VAL A 138 2.96 1.22 9.93
CA VAL A 138 3.11 0.58 8.62
C VAL A 138 3.13 -0.93 8.79
N ARG A 139 2.16 -1.62 8.19
CA ARG A 139 2.12 -3.08 8.07
C ARG A 139 2.15 -3.47 6.59
N VAL A 140 3.24 -4.12 6.19
CA VAL A 140 3.45 -4.65 4.84
C VAL A 140 3.00 -6.11 4.79
N LEU A 141 2.23 -6.50 3.78
CA LEU A 141 1.72 -7.87 3.61
C LEU A 141 2.63 -8.73 2.73
N TYR A 142 2.46 -10.06 2.84
CA TYR A 142 3.14 -11.08 2.04
C TYR A 142 2.92 -10.89 0.53
N CYS A 143 1.69 -10.59 0.10
CA CYS A 143 1.30 -10.46 -1.31
C CYS A 143 1.67 -9.13 -1.99
N SER A 144 2.74 -8.47 -1.54
CA SER A 144 3.24 -7.27 -2.22
C SER A 144 3.98 -7.65 -3.51
N LYS A 145 3.99 -6.75 -4.50
CA LYS A 145 4.88 -6.85 -5.67
C LYS A 145 6.34 -6.54 -5.34
N ASP A 146 6.65 -6.31 -4.06
CA ASP A 146 7.97 -6.05 -3.49
C ASP A 146 8.51 -7.31 -2.77
N PHE A 147 8.34 -8.46 -3.42
CA PHE A 147 8.81 -9.79 -3.00
C PHE A 147 9.70 -10.39 -4.09
N CYS A 148 10.87 -10.93 -3.75
CA CYS A 148 11.69 -11.69 -4.68
C CYS A 148 12.20 -12.97 -4.02
N SER A 149 11.93 -14.12 -4.64
CA SER A 149 12.36 -15.43 -4.12
C SER A 149 13.88 -15.64 -4.13
N GLN A 150 14.61 -14.79 -4.83
CA GLN A 150 16.06 -14.89 -5.00
C GLN A 150 16.83 -13.73 -4.37
N SER A 151 16.14 -12.77 -3.75
CA SER A 151 16.78 -11.68 -3.03
C SER A 151 15.81 -11.09 -2.03
N ASP A 152 16.28 -11.00 -0.80
CA ASP A 152 15.59 -10.34 0.30
C ASP A 152 15.88 -8.83 0.36
N SER A 153 16.60 -8.30 -0.62
CA SER A 153 17.12 -6.93 -0.60
C SER A 153 16.74 -6.11 -1.84
N GLY A 154 15.91 -6.68 -2.71
CA GLY A 154 15.43 -6.05 -3.94
C GLY A 154 16.47 -6.01 -5.06
N ASP A 155 17.50 -6.86 -5.00
CA ASP A 155 18.53 -7.00 -6.04
C ASP A 155 18.93 -8.47 -6.17
N CYS A 156 18.44 -9.14 -7.22
CA CYS A 156 18.72 -10.55 -7.48
C CYS A 156 19.59 -10.79 -8.72
N GLY A 157 20.17 -9.73 -9.30
CA GLY A 157 20.98 -9.79 -10.53
C GLY A 157 20.24 -10.23 -11.81
N ARG A 158 18.94 -10.56 -11.73
CA ARG A 158 18.13 -10.90 -12.91
C ARG A 158 17.49 -9.64 -13.49
N GLU A 159 17.91 -9.24 -14.69
CA GLU A 159 17.41 -8.05 -15.39
C GLU A 159 15.87 -8.00 -15.52
N ASN A 160 15.23 -9.17 -15.69
CA ASN A 160 13.78 -9.29 -15.84
C ASN A 160 13.02 -9.53 -14.51
N CYS A 161 13.68 -9.41 -13.36
CA CYS A 161 12.99 -9.55 -12.08
C CYS A 161 12.14 -8.32 -11.80
N GLN A 162 10.86 -8.38 -12.18
CA GLN A 162 9.92 -7.27 -11.97
C GLN A 162 9.93 -6.76 -10.53
N PRO A 163 9.89 -7.58 -9.47
CA PRO A 163 9.96 -7.07 -8.10
C PRO A 163 11.20 -6.20 -7.83
N CYS A 164 12.39 -6.66 -8.21
CA CYS A 164 13.67 -5.98 -7.97
C CYS A 164 13.88 -4.76 -8.88
N TYR A 165 13.57 -4.87 -10.18
CA TYR A 165 13.98 -3.92 -11.22
C TYR A 165 12.84 -3.38 -12.09
N GLY A 166 11.61 -3.83 -11.85
CA GLY A 166 10.43 -3.44 -12.63
C GLY A 166 10.00 -1.98 -12.46
N ILE A 167 10.65 -1.21 -11.58
CA ILE A 167 10.46 0.24 -11.42
C ILE A 167 11.85 0.85 -11.17
N LYS A 168 12.24 1.83 -12.01
CA LYS A 168 13.50 2.57 -11.87
C LYS A 168 13.42 3.63 -10.76
N ASP A 169 13.18 3.18 -9.52
CA ASP A 169 13.27 4.02 -8.33
C ASP A 169 14.46 3.55 -7.50
N ASN A 170 15.60 4.23 -7.65
CA ASN A 170 16.79 4.01 -6.84
C ASN A 170 16.76 4.85 -5.56
N ASN A 171 15.60 5.04 -4.95
CA ASN A 171 15.45 5.85 -3.74
C ASN A 171 14.78 5.04 -2.63
N CYS A 172 14.88 5.55 -1.40
CA CYS A 172 14.10 5.06 -0.28
C CYS A 172 12.59 5.21 -0.58
N VAL A 173 11.77 4.22 -0.21
CA VAL A 173 10.35 4.21 -0.54
C VAL A 173 9.46 4.56 0.64
N LEU A 174 9.69 3.96 1.81
CA LEU A 174 8.93 4.24 3.03
C LEU A 174 9.76 5.02 4.03
N LEU A 175 10.93 4.49 4.41
CA LEU A 175 11.59 4.87 5.67
C LEU A 175 12.04 6.34 5.71
N GLU A 176 12.46 6.91 4.58
CA GLU A 176 12.84 8.32 4.50
C GLU A 176 11.66 9.26 4.79
N GLY A 177 10.47 8.97 4.27
CA GLY A 177 9.25 9.74 4.55
C GLY A 177 8.80 9.64 6.01
N LEU A 178 9.25 8.62 6.74
CA LEU A 178 8.94 8.35 8.16
C LEU A 178 9.98 8.91 9.13
N SER A 179 11.10 9.45 8.65
CA SER A 179 12.28 9.84 9.43
C SER A 179 12.01 10.84 10.57
N GLU A 180 10.94 11.63 10.45
CA GLU A 180 10.56 12.68 11.38
C GLU A 180 9.67 12.20 12.55
N ALA A 181 9.17 10.96 12.47
CA ALA A 181 8.27 10.40 13.48
C ALA A 181 8.93 10.21 14.85
N LYS A 182 8.14 10.38 15.90
CA LYS A 182 8.50 10.08 17.29
C LYS A 182 8.10 8.67 17.71
N THR A 183 7.01 8.16 17.14
CA THR A 183 6.50 6.81 17.38
C THR A 183 6.38 6.10 16.05
N LEU A 184 7.08 4.98 15.89
CA LEU A 184 6.98 4.13 14.72
C LEU A 184 6.56 2.71 15.10
N VAL A 185 5.61 2.19 14.35
CA VAL A 185 5.24 0.77 14.37
C VAL A 185 5.48 0.22 12.97
N LEU A 186 6.47 -0.66 12.84
CA LEU A 186 6.85 -1.27 11.57
C LEU A 186 6.65 -2.78 11.66
N ILE A 187 5.56 -3.25 11.06
CA ILE A 187 5.21 -4.66 10.99
C ILE A 187 5.53 -5.15 9.59
N ASN A 188 6.45 -6.11 9.49
CA ASN A 188 6.68 -6.81 8.25
C ASN A 188 5.92 -8.15 8.26
N LYS A 189 5.56 -8.68 7.11
CA LYS A 189 5.21 -10.09 6.97
C LYS A 189 6.33 -10.78 6.19
N PHE A 190 6.39 -12.11 6.28
CA PHE A 190 7.40 -12.91 5.58
C PHE A 190 7.51 -12.49 4.10
N GLY A 191 8.73 -12.50 3.55
CA GLY A 191 8.97 -12.35 2.12
C GLY A 191 9.08 -10.91 1.56
N SER A 192 8.48 -9.89 2.19
CA SER A 192 8.68 -8.52 1.66
C SER A 192 10.08 -8.00 1.97
N PHE A 193 10.78 -7.52 0.93
CA PHE A 193 12.12 -6.93 1.06
C PHE A 193 12.10 -5.42 1.32
N ILE A 194 10.94 -4.77 1.40
CA ILE A 194 10.84 -3.31 1.28
C ILE A 194 11.63 -2.55 2.34
N PHE A 195 11.53 -2.98 3.61
CA PHE A 195 12.29 -2.37 4.71
C PHE A 195 13.79 -2.66 4.59
N LYS A 196 14.17 -3.89 4.23
CA LYS A 196 15.58 -4.27 4.01
C LYS A 196 16.21 -3.46 2.88
N ARG A 197 15.45 -3.22 1.80
CA ARG A 197 15.88 -2.37 0.68
C ARG A 197 16.03 -0.91 1.12
N ASP A 198 15.06 -0.36 1.83
CA ASP A 198 15.11 1.03 2.29
C ASP A 198 16.26 1.29 3.28
N LEU A 199 16.58 0.32 4.14
CA LEU A 199 17.69 0.42 5.08
C LEU A 199 19.07 0.50 4.39
N LYS A 200 19.22 0.05 3.14
CA LYS A 200 20.45 0.29 2.35
C LYS A 200 20.76 1.77 2.15
N TRP A 201 19.73 2.62 2.25
CA TRP A 201 19.84 4.08 2.14
C TRP A 201 20.15 4.77 3.46
N CYS A 202 20.27 4.00 4.55
CA CYS A 202 20.64 4.50 5.87
C CYS A 202 19.80 5.72 6.34
N PRO A 203 18.45 5.65 6.29
CA PRO A 203 17.60 6.74 6.75
C PRO A 203 17.80 6.97 8.25
N THR A 204 17.89 8.23 8.67
CA THR A 204 18.17 8.58 10.08
C THR A 204 16.91 9.09 10.78
N PHE A 205 16.60 8.51 11.94
CA PHE A 205 15.41 8.79 12.73
C PHE A 205 15.76 9.66 13.95
N THR A 206 16.00 10.95 13.71
CA THR A 206 16.55 11.87 14.72
C THR A 206 15.58 12.19 15.88
N LYS A 207 14.29 11.91 15.72
CA LYS A 207 13.22 12.21 16.69
C LYS A 207 12.55 10.97 17.28
N LEU A 208 12.91 9.78 16.80
CA LEU A 208 12.25 8.52 17.14
C LEU A 208 12.53 8.14 18.58
N LYS A 209 11.48 8.15 19.40
CA LYS A 209 11.52 7.77 20.83
C LYS A 209 10.96 6.39 21.08
N THR A 210 9.98 5.96 20.30
CA THR A 210 9.33 4.65 20.46
C THR A 210 9.30 3.92 19.15
N LEU A 211 9.86 2.71 19.14
CA LEU A 211 9.90 1.84 17.97
C LEU A 211 9.29 0.48 18.34
N LEU A 212 8.25 0.07 17.61
CA LEU A 212 7.70 -1.26 17.66
C LEU A 212 8.02 -2.03 16.38
N LEU A 213 8.62 -3.20 16.54
CA LEU A 213 8.96 -4.13 15.46
C LEU A 213 8.38 -5.50 15.77
N ASN A 214 8.11 -6.30 14.73
CA ASN A 214 7.72 -7.69 14.90
C ASN A 214 8.85 -8.69 14.61
N GLU A 215 8.57 -9.99 14.69
CA GLU A 215 9.57 -11.06 14.64
C GLU A 215 10.44 -11.06 13.38
N TYR A 216 9.94 -10.58 12.24
CA TYR A 216 10.67 -10.57 10.98
C TYR A 216 11.82 -9.54 10.93
N TRP A 217 11.92 -8.68 11.94
CA TRP A 217 13.09 -7.80 12.13
C TRP A 217 14.20 -8.49 12.95
N CYS A 218 13.89 -9.61 13.60
CA CYS A 218 14.72 -10.28 14.59
C CYS A 218 15.04 -11.74 14.21
N VAL A 219 15.05 -12.06 12.90
CA VAL A 219 15.30 -13.43 12.43
C VAL A 219 16.73 -13.84 12.81
N PRO A 220 16.96 -15.04 13.39
CA PRO A 220 18.22 -15.41 14.05
C PRO A 220 19.48 -15.28 13.18
N ASP A 221 19.35 -15.44 11.86
CA ASP A 221 20.47 -15.44 10.92
C ASP A 221 20.74 -14.05 10.30
N ASP A 222 19.87 -13.05 10.55
CA ASP A 222 20.00 -11.70 10.00
C ASP A 222 19.52 -10.62 10.98
N PHE A 223 20.34 -10.36 12.02
CA PHE A 223 20.13 -9.26 12.97
C PHE A 223 20.50 -7.88 12.37
N SER A 224 20.90 -7.82 11.09
CA SER A 224 21.40 -6.59 10.48
C SER A 224 20.33 -5.51 10.37
N LEU A 225 19.06 -5.89 10.17
CA LEU A 225 17.94 -4.95 10.05
C LEU A 225 17.69 -4.22 11.38
N LEU A 226 17.61 -4.97 12.47
CA LEU A 226 17.45 -4.40 13.80
C LEU A 226 18.68 -3.58 14.21
N ALA A 227 19.89 -4.09 13.98
CA ALA A 227 21.10 -3.33 14.28
C ALA A 227 21.17 -2.00 13.50
N CYS A 228 20.83 -2.03 12.21
CA CYS A 228 20.84 -0.85 11.35
C CYS A 228 19.84 0.21 11.84
N ILE A 229 18.57 -0.14 12.07
CA ILE A 229 17.58 0.87 12.51
C ILE A 229 17.93 1.47 13.88
N LEU A 230 18.51 0.67 14.80
CA LEU A 230 18.95 1.16 16.11
C LEU A 230 20.15 2.11 16.01
N GLN A 231 21.12 1.82 15.13
CA GLN A 231 22.26 2.72 14.88
C GLN A 231 21.82 4.08 14.32
N HIS A 232 20.70 4.10 13.59
CA HIS A 232 20.13 5.29 12.97
C HIS A 232 19.04 5.98 13.81
N ALA A 233 18.80 5.53 15.05
CA ALA A 233 17.81 6.10 15.96
C ALA A 233 18.48 6.55 17.29
N PRO A 234 19.26 7.65 17.28
CA PRO A 234 20.15 8.02 18.40
C PRO A 234 19.42 8.44 19.68
N VAL A 235 18.12 8.74 19.62
CA VAL A 235 17.30 9.21 20.75
C VAL A 235 16.20 8.21 21.13
N LEU A 236 16.32 6.95 20.71
CA LEU A 236 15.34 5.91 21.00
C LEU A 236 15.28 5.62 22.51
N GLU A 237 14.09 5.74 23.09
CA GLU A 237 13.83 5.52 24.52
C GLU A 237 13.15 4.16 24.76
N ASN A 238 12.24 3.76 23.87
CA ASN A 238 11.42 2.56 24.01
C ASN A 238 11.54 1.68 22.75
N LEU A 239 12.03 0.46 22.92
CA LEU A 239 12.01 -0.59 21.91
C LEU A 239 11.02 -1.68 22.31
N ILE A 240 10.01 -1.92 21.48
CA ILE A 240 8.99 -2.94 21.70
C ILE A 240 9.14 -3.99 20.61
N LEU A 241 9.42 -5.23 21.01
CA LEU A 241 9.54 -6.36 20.08
C LEU A 241 8.32 -7.26 20.25
N GLN A 242 7.47 -7.32 19.22
CA GLN A 242 6.33 -8.21 19.16
C GLN A 242 6.75 -9.51 18.47
N ILE A 243 7.21 -10.48 19.26
CA ILE A 243 7.73 -11.76 18.76
C ILE A 243 6.70 -12.86 19.02
N PHE A 244 6.52 -13.77 18.05
CA PHE A 244 5.61 -14.93 18.15
C PHE A 244 4.16 -14.56 18.46
N SER A 245 3.68 -13.42 17.95
CA SER A 245 2.26 -13.12 18.04
C SER A 245 1.50 -14.08 17.13
N LYS A 246 0.70 -14.98 17.72
CA LYS A 246 -0.24 -15.84 16.98
C LYS A 246 -1.01 -14.98 15.98
N GLU A 247 -0.67 -15.07 14.70
CA GLU A 247 -1.57 -14.55 13.68
C GLU A 247 -2.81 -15.43 13.70
N ILE A 248 -3.97 -14.82 13.91
CA ILE A 248 -5.23 -15.46 13.60
C ILE A 248 -5.21 -15.65 12.07
N GLU A 249 -5.00 -16.89 11.63
CA GLU A 249 -5.30 -17.35 10.28
C GLU A 249 -6.80 -17.15 10.03
N ILE A 250 -7.22 -15.94 9.68
CA ILE A 250 -8.55 -15.75 9.07
C ILE A 250 -8.38 -15.91 7.57
N LEU A 251 -8.35 -17.19 7.18
CA LEU A 251 -8.89 -17.76 5.94
C LEU A 251 -8.56 -16.98 4.66
N GLU A 252 -7.38 -17.27 4.10
CA GLU A 252 -7.16 -17.30 2.65
C GLU A 252 -8.02 -18.42 2.05
N GLY A 253 -9.30 -18.11 1.79
CA GLY A 253 -10.27 -19.00 1.15
C GLY A 253 -10.65 -18.57 -0.26
N TYR A 254 -9.78 -17.85 -0.98
CA TYR A 254 -10.02 -17.42 -2.36
C TYR A 254 -8.72 -17.44 -3.17
N ASP A 255 -8.27 -18.64 -3.52
CA ASP A 255 -7.54 -18.90 -4.77
C ASP A 255 -7.27 -20.40 -4.88
N ASN A 256 -8.23 -21.17 -5.39
CA ASN A 256 -7.95 -22.56 -5.79
C ASN A 256 -8.85 -23.11 -6.90
N ASP A 257 -9.37 -22.27 -7.80
CA ASP A 257 -10.18 -22.75 -8.94
C ASP A 257 -9.93 -21.99 -10.26
N GLN A 258 -8.68 -21.62 -10.57
CA GLN A 258 -8.32 -21.17 -11.92
C GLN A 258 -6.99 -21.71 -12.45
N TYR A 259 -6.72 -23.01 -12.26
CA TYR A 259 -5.80 -23.74 -13.13
C TYR A 259 -6.24 -25.21 -13.25
N LYS A 260 -7.38 -25.44 -13.92
CA LYS A 260 -7.57 -26.68 -14.67
C LYS A 260 -7.28 -26.34 -16.13
N VAL A 261 -6.09 -26.72 -16.58
CA VAL A 261 -5.79 -26.87 -18.00
C VAL A 261 -6.56 -28.10 -18.45
N GLU A 262 -7.56 -27.91 -19.29
CA GLU A 262 -8.18 -29.00 -20.05
C GLU A 262 -7.13 -29.46 -21.07
N GLU A 263 -6.59 -30.66 -20.88
CA GLU A 263 -5.86 -31.38 -21.92
C GLU A 263 -6.91 -31.96 -22.88
N ASP A 264 -7.03 -31.35 -24.07
CA ASP A 264 -7.72 -31.96 -25.19
C ASP A 264 -6.93 -33.20 -25.63
N LYS A 265 -7.58 -34.36 -25.48
CA LYS A 265 -7.17 -35.63 -26.07
C LYS A 265 -7.73 -35.69 -27.48
N ASP A 266 -6.87 -35.55 -28.48
CA ASP A 266 -7.14 -36.06 -29.82
C ASP A 266 -6.47 -37.43 -29.96
N GLU A 267 -7.24 -38.49 -29.69
CA GLU A 267 -7.01 -39.84 -30.20
C GLU A 267 -8.29 -40.26 -30.92
N ASP A 268 -8.16 -40.54 -32.22
CA ASP A 268 -8.72 -41.75 -32.87
C ASP A 268 -8.45 -41.65 -34.40
N SER A 269 -7.50 -42.44 -34.92
CA SER A 269 -7.74 -43.70 -35.69
C SER A 269 -7.81 -43.45 -37.22
N TYR A 270 -7.24 -44.21 -38.17
CA TYR A 270 -7.03 -45.64 -38.37
C TYR A 270 -5.84 -45.83 -39.34
N GLU A 271 -4.87 -46.70 -39.01
CA GLU A 271 -4.61 -48.06 -39.56
C GLU A 271 -3.83 -48.13 -40.89
N ASP A 272 -2.76 -48.93 -40.80
CA ASP A 272 -1.80 -49.33 -41.81
C ASP A 272 -2.41 -50.23 -42.90
N GLU A 273 -1.94 -50.09 -44.15
CA GLU A 273 -1.71 -51.25 -45.04
C GLU A 273 -0.44 -51.04 -45.88
N GLU A 274 0.59 -51.79 -45.46
CA GLU A 274 1.59 -52.56 -46.21
C GLU A 274 2.20 -52.15 -47.59
N GLU A 275 3.54 -52.31 -47.59
CA GLU A 275 4.43 -52.91 -48.61
C GLU A 275 4.88 -52.16 -49.89
N ASN A 276 6.19 -51.83 -49.87
CA ASN A 276 7.22 -52.13 -50.88
C ASN A 276 6.84 -52.19 -52.37
N ALA A 277 7.21 -51.16 -53.14
CA ALA A 277 8.12 -51.19 -54.31
C ALA A 277 8.21 -49.82 -55.00
#